data_AF-A0A1Q7MGC2-F1
#
_entry.id   AF-A0A1Q7MGC2-F1
#
_cell.length_a   1.000
_cell.length_b   1.000
_cell.length_c   1.000
_cell.angle_alpha   90.00
_cell.angle_beta   90.00
_cell.angle_gamma   90.00
#
_symmetry.space_group_name_H-M   'P 1'
#
loop_
_entity.id
_entity.type
_entity.pdbx_description
1 polymer ?
#
loop_
_entity_poly.entity_id
_entity_poly.type
_entity_poly.pdbx_seq_one_letter_code
_entity_poly.pdbx_strand_id
1 'polypeptide(L)'
;MRVRGDGRAWQIDVVGVRGGLILTVDCKHWNTPSSISKFKLAAEHQRTATLHFLARPVERTIQEDRERQALPVILTLSEPPARLSEGVVLVSVEKLPSFLSGVAPYDENLPFVSSSLAVVENPMSESR
;
A
#
# COMPACT_ATOMS: atom_id res chain seq x y z
N MET A 1 -7.94 9.13 5.41
CA MET A 1 -6.75 9.17 6.29
C MET A 1 -5.71 10.14 5.77
N ARG A 2 -5.27 11.09 6.61
CA ARG A 2 -4.19 12.03 6.26
C ARG A 2 -2.85 11.54 6.79
N VAL A 3 -1.80 11.64 5.98
CA VAL A 3 -0.41 11.38 6.37
C VAL A 3 0.47 12.54 5.89
N ARG A 4 1.60 12.79 6.56
CA ARG A 4 2.53 13.86 6.21
C ARG A 4 3.89 13.26 5.87
N GLY A 5 4.52 13.80 4.83
CA GLY A 5 5.82 13.35 4.33
C GLY A 5 6.26 14.22 3.17
N ASP A 6 7.57 14.41 3.00
CA ASP A 6 8.18 15.25 1.95
C ASP A 6 7.63 16.69 1.91
N GLY A 7 7.41 17.30 3.09
CA GLY A 7 6.90 18.67 3.18
C GLY A 7 5.45 18.87 2.75
N ARG A 8 4.70 17.80 2.45
CA ARG A 8 3.27 17.88 2.09
C ARG A 8 2.39 16.89 2.85
N ALA A 9 1.08 17.08 2.74
CA ALA A 9 0.08 16.14 3.24
C ALA A 9 -0.44 15.27 2.09
N TRP A 10 -0.60 13.99 2.38
CA TRP A 10 -1.15 12.98 1.49
C TRP A 10 -2.46 12.46 2.06
N GLN A 11 -3.33 11.99 1.18
CA GLN A 11 -4.61 11.42 1.54
C GLN A 11 -4.71 9.99 1.01
N ILE A 12 -5.14 9.09 1.88
CA ILE A 12 -5.58 7.74 1.57
C ILE A 12 -7.05 7.67 1.95
N ASP A 13 -7.94 7.26 1.06
CA ASP A 13 -9.39 7.32 1.34
C ASP A 13 -9.80 6.32 2.41
N VAL A 14 -9.35 5.07 2.27
CA VAL A 14 -9.67 3.97 3.20
C VAL A 14 -8.41 3.22 3.60
N VAL A 15 -8.33 2.85 4.88
CA VAL A 15 -7.28 1.97 5.39
C VAL A 15 -7.94 0.80 6.12
N GLY A 16 -7.64 -0.43 5.67
CA GLY A 16 -8.01 -1.66 6.35
C GLY A 16 -6.80 -2.26 7.06
N VAL A 17 -6.99 -2.78 8.27
CA VAL A 17 -5.92 -3.40 9.07
C VAL A 17 -6.39 -4.74 9.61
N ARG A 18 -5.59 -5.79 9.43
CA ARG A 18 -5.80 -7.12 10.02
C ARG A 18 -4.45 -7.70 10.46
N GLY A 19 -4.14 -7.58 11.74
CA GLY A 19 -2.79 -7.92 12.24
C GLY A 19 -1.73 -7.03 11.61
N GLY A 20 -0.62 -7.61 11.11
CA GLY A 20 0.44 -6.90 10.38
C GLY A 20 0.10 -6.55 8.92
N LEU A 21 -1.04 -7.02 8.40
CA LEU A 21 -1.49 -6.77 7.04
C LEU A 21 -2.30 -5.47 6.98
N ILE A 22 -1.87 -4.55 6.13
CA ILE A 22 -2.52 -3.27 5.88
C ILE A 22 -2.96 -3.20 4.42
N LEU A 23 -4.17 -2.70 4.18
CA LEU A 23 -4.65 -2.32 2.85
C LEU A 23 -4.85 -0.81 2.83
N THR A 24 -4.21 -0.11 1.89
CA THR A 24 -4.44 1.31 1.67
C THR A 24 -5.17 1.49 0.34
N VAL A 25 -6.34 2.11 0.37
CA VAL A 25 -7.22 2.21 -0.80
C VAL A 25 -7.50 3.67 -1.15
N ASP A 26 -7.34 3.99 -2.43
CA ASP A 26 -7.77 5.24 -3.04
C ASP A 26 -8.92 4.95 -4.00
N CYS A 27 -10.04 5.65 -3.84
CA CYS A 27 -11.27 5.35 -4.57
C CYS A 27 -11.41 6.33 -5.75
N LYS A 28 -11.34 5.83 -6.98
CA LYS A 28 -11.46 6.62 -8.20
C LYS A 28 -12.75 6.31 -8.94
N HIS A 29 -13.64 7.31 -8.99
CA HIS A 29 -14.87 7.26 -9.79
C HIS A 29 -14.57 7.52 -11.27
N TRP A 30 -13.79 6.65 -11.89
CA TRP A 30 -13.52 6.70 -13.33
C TRP A 30 -14.39 5.65 -14.03
N ASN A 31 -15.31 6.10 -14.89
CA ASN A 31 -16.16 5.20 -15.68
C ASN A 31 -15.35 4.36 -16.68
N THR A 32 -14.21 4.91 -17.12
CA THR A 32 -13.06 4.26 -17.76
C THR A 32 -12.09 5.41 -18.03
N PRO A 33 -10.90 5.49 -17.42
CA PRO A 33 -9.99 6.56 -17.80
C PRO A 33 -9.48 6.22 -19.21
N SER A 34 -9.67 7.16 -20.14
CA SER A 34 -9.27 7.05 -21.53
C SER A 34 -7.76 6.93 -21.75
N SER A 35 -6.94 6.95 -20.69
CA SER A 35 -5.48 6.85 -20.79
C SER A 35 -4.85 6.18 -19.56
N ILE A 36 -3.94 5.25 -19.83
CA ILE A 36 -3.07 4.57 -18.85
C ILE A 36 -2.24 5.57 -18.03
N SER A 37 -1.92 6.74 -18.57
CA SER A 37 -1.14 7.77 -17.87
C SER A 37 -1.80 8.28 -16.59
N LYS A 38 -3.15 8.32 -16.54
CA LYS A 38 -3.89 8.73 -15.33
C LYS A 38 -3.76 7.70 -14.22
N PHE A 39 -3.74 6.41 -14.56
CA PHE A 39 -3.48 5.35 -13.59
C PHE A 39 -2.08 5.45 -13.03
N LYS A 40 -1.08 5.68 -13.89
CA LYS A 40 0.32 5.82 -13.45
C LYS A 40 0.48 6.90 -12.38
N LEU A 41 -0.01 8.12 -12.63
CA LEU A 41 0.08 9.22 -11.66
C LEU A 41 -0.68 8.94 -10.36
N ALA A 42 -1.87 8.35 -10.44
CA ALA A 42 -2.62 7.97 -9.25
C ALA A 42 -1.94 6.85 -8.46
N ALA A 43 -1.34 5.88 -9.14
CA ALA A 43 -0.60 4.79 -8.54
C ALA A 43 0.67 5.29 -7.84
N GLU A 44 1.45 6.16 -8.48
CA GLU A 44 2.59 6.83 -7.82
C GLU A 44 2.14 7.57 -6.56
N HIS A 45 1.07 8.37 -6.67
CA HIS A 45 0.52 9.08 -5.52
C HIS A 45 0.11 8.13 -4.38
N GLN A 46 -0.61 7.06 -4.70
CA GLN A 46 -1.10 6.09 -3.72
C GLN A 46 0.04 5.29 -3.08
N ARG A 47 1.05 4.90 -3.87
CA ARG A 47 2.24 4.22 -3.35
C ARG A 47 3.03 5.11 -2.40
N THR A 48 3.28 6.37 -2.75
CA THR A 48 3.99 7.30 -1.88
C THR A 48 3.20 7.62 -0.61
N ALA A 49 1.88 7.81 -0.71
CA ALA A 49 1.03 7.99 0.47
C ALA A 49 1.11 6.75 1.41
N THR A 50 1.16 5.54 0.84
CA THR A 50 1.28 4.29 1.61
C THR A 50 2.63 4.16 2.30
N LEU A 51 3.73 4.53 1.64
CA LEU A 51 5.06 4.56 2.24
C LEU A 51 5.12 5.54 3.41
N HIS A 52 4.58 6.76 3.23
CA HIS A 52 4.48 7.75 4.32
C HIS A 52 3.56 7.30 5.44
N PHE A 53 2.50 6.54 5.15
CA PHE A 53 1.67 5.92 6.17
C PHE A 53 2.47 4.92 7.01
N LEU A 54 3.25 4.05 6.36
CA LEU A 54 4.06 3.03 7.04
C LEU A 54 5.23 3.63 7.84
N ALA A 55 5.80 4.74 7.37
CA ALA A 55 6.90 5.44 8.06
C ALA A 55 6.46 6.13 9.37
N ARG A 56 5.15 6.20 9.66
CA ARG A 56 4.67 6.84 10.88
C ARG A 56 5.10 6.02 12.11
N PRO A 57 5.60 6.68 13.17
CA PRO A 57 5.79 6.01 14.45
C PRO A 57 4.46 5.45 14.91
N VAL A 58 4.46 4.17 15.27
CA VAL A 58 3.28 3.56 15.88
C VAL A 58 3.51 3.53 17.36
N GLU A 59 2.54 4.05 18.11
CA GLU A 59 2.46 3.85 19.55
C GLU A 59 2.45 2.34 19.77
N ARG A 60 3.58 1.83 20.29
CA ARG A 60 3.84 0.40 20.55
C ARG A 60 2.87 -0.09 21.63
N THR A 61 1.62 -0.28 21.25
CA THR A 61 0.66 -0.99 22.09
C THR A 61 0.97 -2.46 21.89
N ILE A 62 1.68 -3.02 22.87
CA ILE A 62 1.98 -4.40 23.30
C ILE A 62 1.59 -5.61 22.40
N GLN A 63 0.60 -5.51 21.52
CA GLN A 63 0.33 -6.49 20.48
C GLN A 63 1.20 -6.23 19.24
N GLU A 64 2.39 -6.82 19.36
CA GLU A 64 3.16 -7.47 18.30
C GLU A 64 4.16 -6.62 17.51
N ASP A 65 5.42 -6.97 17.73
CA ASP A 65 6.63 -6.74 16.92
C ASP A 65 6.54 -7.39 15.52
N ARG A 66 5.33 -7.44 14.95
CA ARG A 66 5.08 -8.03 13.62
C ARG A 66 5.44 -7.01 12.56
N GLU A 67 6.22 -7.46 11.58
CA GLU A 67 6.52 -6.70 10.38
C GLU A 67 5.22 -6.25 9.72
N ARG A 68 5.11 -4.94 9.48
CA ARG A 68 3.95 -4.34 8.85
C ARG A 68 4.15 -4.29 7.37
N GLN A 69 3.22 -4.87 6.64
CA GLN A 69 3.19 -4.83 5.19
C GLN A 69 1.89 -4.20 4.73
N ALA A 70 1.99 -3.21 3.85
CA ALA A 70 0.85 -2.58 3.23
C ALA A 70 0.75 -2.95 1.76
N LEU A 71 -0.46 -3.27 1.31
CA LEU A 71 -0.79 -3.41 -0.09
C LEU A 71 -1.53 -2.15 -0.56
N PRO A 72 -0.91 -1.33 -1.42
CA PRO A 72 -1.58 -0.19 -2.02
C PRO A 72 -2.54 -0.65 -3.12
N VAL A 73 -3.75 -0.11 -3.08
CA VAL A 73 -4.84 -0.43 -3.99
C VAL A 73 -5.50 0.86 -4.49
N ILE A 74 -5.83 0.89 -5.78
CA ILE A 74 -6.79 1.84 -6.35
C ILE A 74 -8.05 1.07 -6.70
N LEU A 75 -9.17 1.53 -6.13
CA LEU A 75 -10.49 1.00 -6.40
C LEU A 75 -11.17 1.84 -7.47
N THR A 76 -11.59 1.21 -8.58
CA THR A 76 -12.34 1.86 -9.66
C THR A 76 -13.78 1.37 -9.71
N LEU A 77 -14.67 2.15 -10.34
CA LEU A 77 -16.03 1.66 -10.59
C LEU A 77 -16.07 0.59 -11.69
N SER A 78 -15.38 0.84 -12.79
CA SER A 78 -15.30 -0.08 -13.94
C SER A 78 -13.97 -0.83 -13.94
N GLU A 79 -13.88 -1.90 -14.73
CA GLU A 79 -12.65 -2.67 -14.89
C GLU A 79 -11.48 -1.79 -15.38
N PRO A 80 -10.35 -1.78 -14.65
CA PRO A 80 -9.16 -1.07 -15.10
C PRO A 80 -8.50 -1.83 -16.28
N PRO A 81 -7.75 -1.13 -17.16
CA PRO A 81 -7.07 -1.72 -18.32
C PRO A 81 -5.86 -2.60 -17.94
N ALA A 82 -5.46 -2.59 -16.67
CA ALA A 82 -4.39 -3.39 -16.11
C ALA A 82 -4.73 -3.72 -14.64
N ARG A 83 -4.14 -4.80 -14.11
CA ARG A 83 -4.28 -5.18 -12.69
C ARG A 83 -3.25 -4.49 -11.78
N LEU A 84 -2.18 -3.96 -12.36
CA LEU A 84 -1.05 -3.35 -11.65
C LEU A 84 -0.59 -2.09 -12.39
N SER A 85 -0.20 -1.08 -11.63
CA SER A 85 0.51 0.10 -12.14
C SER A 85 1.42 0.63 -11.03
N GLU A 86 2.70 0.88 -11.31
CA GLU A 86 3.65 1.50 -10.37
C GLU A 86 3.67 0.87 -8.96
N GLY A 87 3.55 -0.46 -8.89
CA GLY A 87 3.51 -1.19 -7.61
C GLY A 87 2.20 -1.03 -6.81
N VAL A 88 1.11 -0.66 -7.48
CA VAL A 88 -0.24 -0.53 -6.91
C VAL A 88 -1.21 -1.44 -7.64
N VAL A 89 -2.04 -2.15 -6.87
CA VAL A 89 -3.11 -2.99 -7.42
C VAL A 89 -4.25 -2.12 -7.92
N LEU A 90 -4.73 -2.39 -9.12
CA LEU A 90 -5.93 -1.77 -9.67
C LEU A 90 -7.06 -2.81 -9.66
N VAL A 91 -8.17 -2.48 -9.01
CA VAL A 91 -9.30 -3.39 -8.87
C VAL A 91 -10.61 -2.65 -9.05
N SER A 92 -11.57 -3.25 -9.77
CA SER A 92 -12.93 -2.73 -9.86
C SER A 92 -13.72 -3.07 -8.60
N VAL A 93 -14.73 -2.25 -8.27
CA VAL A 93 -15.62 -2.49 -7.12
C VAL A 93 -16.35 -3.82 -7.22
N GLU A 94 -16.68 -4.27 -8.43
CA GLU A 94 -17.26 -5.59 -8.69
C GLU A 94 -16.34 -6.74 -8.25
N LYS A 95 -15.04 -6.63 -8.52
CA LYS A 95 -14.04 -7.66 -8.19
C LYS A 95 -13.44 -7.53 -6.79
N LEU A 96 -13.76 -6.46 -6.07
CA LEU A 96 -13.20 -6.22 -4.74
C LEU A 96 -13.45 -7.39 -3.76
N PRO A 97 -14.66 -7.98 -3.66
CA PRO A 97 -14.89 -9.08 -2.71
C PRO A 97 -13.99 -10.29 -2.98
N SER A 98 -13.90 -10.73 -4.24
CA SER A 98 -13.08 -11.89 -4.61
C SER A 98 -11.59 -11.61 -4.46
N PHE A 99 -11.16 -10.38 -4.79
CA PHE A 99 -9.80 -9.93 -4.53
C PHE A 99 -9.46 -10.04 -3.04
N LEU A 100 -10.29 -9.46 -2.16
CA LEU A 100 -10.06 -9.49 -0.70
C LEU A 100 -10.04 -10.91 -0.13
N SER A 101 -10.84 -11.84 -0.67
CA SER A 101 -10.79 -13.25 -0.29
C SER A 101 -9.47 -13.93 -0.65
N GLY A 102 -8.78 -13.45 -1.69
CA GLY A 102 -7.47 -13.96 -2.12
C GLY A 102 -6.27 -13.28 -1.48
N VAL A 103 -6.43 -12.13 -0.82
CA VAL A 103 -5.29 -11.42 -0.20
C VAL A 103 -4.79 -12.17 1.04
N ALA A 104 -3.61 -12.75 0.90
CA ALA A 104 -2.82 -13.31 2.00
C ALA A 104 -1.58 -12.42 2.25
N PRO A 105 -1.11 -12.31 3.51
CA PRO A 105 0.20 -11.72 3.80
C PRO A 105 1.31 -12.46 3.04
N TYR A 106 2.34 -11.73 2.59
CA TYR A 106 3.51 -12.28 1.89
C TYR A 106 3.24 -13.02 0.57
N ASP A 107 2.09 -12.77 -0.08
CA ASP A 107 1.88 -13.25 -1.45
C ASP A 107 2.87 -12.56 -2.41
N GLU A 108 3.81 -13.33 -2.95
CA GLU A 108 4.86 -12.84 -3.87
C GLU A 108 4.27 -12.23 -5.16
N ASN A 109 3.02 -12.51 -5.49
CA ASN A 109 2.33 -11.95 -6.65
C ASN A 109 1.70 -10.57 -6.37
N LEU A 110 1.70 -10.12 -5.11
CA LEU A 110 1.12 -8.85 -4.71
C LEU A 110 2.23 -7.85 -4.33
N PRO A 111 2.14 -6.59 -4.78
CA PRO A 111 3.18 -5.59 -4.55
C PRO A 111 3.11 -4.99 -3.13
N PHE A 112 3.33 -5.82 -2.12
CA PHE A 112 3.45 -5.36 -0.75
C PHE A 112 4.64 -4.40 -0.59
N VAL A 113 4.45 -3.37 0.22
CA VAL A 113 5.51 -2.49 0.71
C VAL A 113 5.61 -2.62 2.23
N SER A 114 6.82 -2.61 2.78
CA SER A 114 7.05 -2.64 4.22
C SER A 114 7.85 -1.41 4.68
N SER A 115 7.65 -1.00 5.93
CA SER A 115 8.58 -0.09 6.59
C SER A 115 9.75 -0.94 7.08
N SER A 116 10.78 -1.13 6.27
CA SER A 116 12.02 -1.72 6.73
C SER A 116 12.70 -0.77 7.74
N LEU A 117 12.26 -0.83 9.00
CA LEU A 117 13.05 -0.45 10.18
C LEU A 117 13.80 -1.70 10.66
N ALA A 118 14.59 -2.29 9.78
CA ALA A 118 15.65 -3.20 10.17
C ALA A 118 16.91 -2.70 9.50
N VAL A 119 17.55 -1.71 10.15
CA VAL A 119 19.00 -1.66 10.06
C VAL A 119 19.45 -2.99 10.64
N VAL A 120 19.78 -3.93 9.77
CA VAL A 120 20.56 -5.10 10.15
C VAL A 120 21.94 -4.54 10.46
N GLU A 121 22.14 -4.10 11.71
CA GLU A 121 23.51 -3.94 12.21
C GLU A 121 24.12 -5.33 12.16
N ASN A 122 25.07 -5.51 11.26
CA ASN A 122 25.84 -6.73 11.16
C ASN A 122 26.69 -6.84 12.44
N PRO A 123 26.45 -7.82 13.34
CA PRO A 123 27.19 -7.93 14.60
C PRO A 123 28.66 -8.33 14.41
N MET A 124 29.13 -8.48 13.17
CA MET A 124 30.49 -8.93 12.83
C MET A 124 31.42 -7.83 12.30
N SER A 125 31.05 -6.54 12.33
CA SER A 125 31.97 -5.47 11.88
C SER A 125 33.05 -5.07 12.90
N GLU A 126 33.01 -5.59 14.13
CA GLU A 126 34.12 -5.44 15.09
C GLU A 126 34.90 -6.74 15.23
N SER A 127 35.61 -7.11 14.17
CA SER A 127 36.72 -8.07 14.23
C SER A 127 37.60 -7.94 12.99
N ARG A 128 38.49 -6.95 12.98
CA ARG A 128 39.93 -7.06 12.65
C ARG A 128 40.60 -5.70 12.54
#